data_AF-A0A845F1W5-F1
#
_entry.id   AF-A0A845F1W5-F1
#
_cell.length_a   1.000
_cell.length_b   1.000
_cell.length_c   1.000
_cell.angle_alpha   90.00
_cell.angle_beta   90.00
_cell.angle_gamma   90.00
#
_symmetry.space_group_name_H-M   'P 1'
#
loop_
_entity.id
_entity.type
_entity.pdbx_description
1 polymer ?
#
loop_
_entity_poly.entity_id
_entity_poly.type
_entity_poly.pdbx_seq_one_letter_code
_entity_poly.pdbx_strand_id
1 'polypeptide(L)' 'MKWFYMETWAAVVIMIGIILVRVIGFFYPSFREIKGKPLTEGQKYVIDALAIGILLVTFIIV' A
#
# COMPACT_ATOMS: atom_id res chain seq x y z
N MET A 1 -7.03 -29.78 13.34
CA MET A 1 -6.14 -28.62 13.60
C MET A 1 -5.34 -28.16 12.38
N LYS A 2 -4.71 -29.03 11.57
CA LYS A 2 -3.85 -28.62 10.43
C LYS A 2 -4.54 -27.76 9.34
N TRP A 3 -5.85 -27.96 9.14
CA TRP A 3 -6.67 -27.22 8.16
C TRP A 3 -6.98 -25.77 8.58
N PHE A 4 -7.28 -25.55 9.86
CA PHE A 4 -7.58 -24.21 10.41
C PHE A 4 -6.39 -23.25 10.28
N TYR A 5 -5.16 -23.78 10.43
CA TYR A 5 -3.95 -23.00 10.18
C TYR A 5 -3.83 -22.59 8.71
N MET A 6 -4.08 -23.50 7.77
CA MET A 6 -3.99 -23.21 6.33
C MET A 6 -5.01 -22.13 5.90
N GLU A 7 -6.24 -22.19 6.42
CA GLU A 7 -7.28 -21.19 6.16
C GLU A 7 -6.90 -19.81 6.72
N THR A 8 -6.35 -19.77 7.93
CA THR A 8 -5.87 -18.53 8.56
C THR A 8 -4.72 -17.91 7.78
N TRP A 9 -3.75 -18.71 7.36
CA TRP A 9 -2.64 -18.25 6.53
C TRP A 9 -3.11 -17.75 5.17
N ALA A 10 -4.07 -18.43 4.54
CA ALA A 10 -4.66 -17.99 3.28
C ALA A 10 -5.36 -16.62 3.43
N ALA A 11 -6.14 -16.42 4.48
CA ALA A 11 -6.82 -15.14 4.75
C ALA A 11 -5.81 -13.99 4.96
N VAL A 12 -4.72 -14.24 5.69
CA VAL A 12 -3.65 -13.27 5.90
C VAL A 12 -2.96 -12.91 4.58
N VAL A 13 -2.62 -13.89 3.75
CA VAL A 13 -1.98 -13.66 2.44
C VAL A 13 -2.90 -12.88 1.51
N ILE A 14 -4.21 -13.17 1.51
CA ILE A 14 -5.20 -12.43 0.72
C ILE A 14 -5.30 -10.98 1.20
N MET A 15 -5.37 -10.74 2.51
CA MET A 15 -5.37 -9.37 3.05
C MET A 15 -4.10 -8.61 2.67
N ILE A 16 -2.93 -9.22 2.81
CA ILE A 16 -1.65 -8.62 2.43
C ILE A 16 -1.63 -8.31 0.92
N GLY A 17 -2.12 -9.24 0.08
CA GLY A 17 -2.21 -9.04 -1.36
C GLY A 17 -3.13 -7.88 -1.75
N ILE A 18 -4.29 -7.75 -1.11
CA ILE A 18 -5.23 -6.64 -1.34
C ILE A 18 -4.59 -5.30 -0.96
N ILE A 19 -3.92 -5.25 0.18
CA ILE A 19 -3.22 -4.05 0.65
C ILE A 19 -2.07 -3.72 -0.31
N LEU A 20 -1.25 -4.70 -0.68
CA LEU A 20 -0.12 -4.52 -1.60
C LEU A 20 -0.58 -4.05 -2.99
N VAL A 21 -1.64 -4.60 -3.57
CA VAL A 21 -2.15 -4.16 -4.88
C VAL A 21 -2.60 -2.70 -4.82
N ARG A 22 -3.27 -2.29 -3.74
CA ARG A 22 -3.64 -0.89 -3.52
C ARG A 22 -2.39 -0.01 -3.39
N VAL A 23 -1.46 -0.38 -2.51
CA VAL A 23 -0.21 0.36 -2.26
C VAL A 23 0.62 0.48 -3.54
N ILE A 24 0.92 -0.63 -4.22
CA ILE A 24 1.72 -0.65 -5.45
C ILE A 24 1.03 0.15 -6.55
N GLY A 25 -0.28 -0.05 -6.78
CA GLY A 25 -1.02 0.70 -7.79
C GLY A 25 -1.02 2.22 -7.55
N PHE A 26 -1.00 2.63 -6.28
CA PHE A 26 -0.99 4.03 -5.86
C PHE A 26 0.40 4.67 -5.86
N PHE A 27 1.45 3.91 -5.54
CA PHE A 27 2.85 4.36 -5.60
C PHE A 27 3.49 4.15 -6.99
N TYR A 28 2.84 3.42 -7.89
CA TYR A 28 3.30 3.23 -9.28
C TYR A 28 3.54 4.56 -10.04
N PRO A 29 2.70 5.61 -9.89
CA PRO A 29 2.99 6.93 -10.43
C PRO A 29 4.26 7.54 -9.81
N SER A 30 4.46 7.47 -8.49
CA SER A 30 5.69 7.95 -7.82
C SER A 30 6.93 7.24 -8.37
N PHE A 31 6.83 5.93 -8.59
CA PHE A 31 7.90 5.13 -9.19
C PHE A 31 8.22 5.55 -10.62
N ARG A 32 7.23 6.04 -11.37
CA ARG A 32 7.43 6.65 -12.67
C ARG A 32 8.03 8.06 -12.59
N GLU A 33 7.76 8.80 -11.52
CA GLU A 33 8.37 10.11 -11.29
C GLU A 33 9.87 10.01 -11.04
N ILE A 34 10.30 9.04 -10.23
CA ILE A 34 11.71 8.70 -10.02
C ILE A 34 12.41 8.34 -11.34
N LYS A 35 11.67 7.81 -12.32
CA LYS A 35 12.15 7.50 -13.68
C LYS A 35 12.11 8.69 -14.65
N GLY A 36 11.84 9.91 -14.17
CA GLY A 36 11.91 11.14 -14.95
C GLY A 36 10.63 11.52 -15.70
N LYS A 37 9.47 10.94 -15.36
CA LYS A 37 8.16 11.38 -15.89
C LYS A 37 7.47 12.30 -14.89
N PRO A 38 7.19 13.58 -15.21
CA PRO A 38 6.56 14.50 -14.26
C PRO A 38 5.19 13.99 -13.83
N LEU A 39 4.90 14.02 -12.52
CA LEU A 39 3.55 13.77 -12.01
C LEU A 39 2.64 14.95 -12.27
N THR A 40 1.36 14.67 -12.46
CA THR A 40 0.33 15.70 -12.38
C THR A 40 0.13 16.13 -10.92
N GLU A 41 -0.29 17.38 -10.70
CA GLU A 41 -0.48 17.92 -9.34
C GLU A 41 -1.42 17.06 -8.47
N GLY A 42 -2.46 16.49 -9.09
CA GLY A 42 -3.35 15.54 -8.43
C GLY A 42 -2.67 14.23 -8.00
N GLN A 43 -1.72 13.71 -8.78
CA GLN A 43 -0.96 12.52 -8.39
C GLN A 43 -0.03 12.80 -7.21
N LYS A 44 0.60 13.98 -7.20
CA LYS A 44 1.49 14.40 -6.11
C LYS A 44 0.73 14.54 -4.77
N TYR A 45 -0.43 15.19 -4.79
CA TYR A 45 -1.29 15.33 -3.61
C TYR A 45 -1.74 13.98 -3.05
N VAL A 46 -2.08 13.07 -3.95
CA VAL A 46 -2.53 11.72 -3.64
C VAL A 46 -1.41 10.90 -2.95
N ILE A 47 -0.17 11.01 -3.44
CA ILE A 47 1.00 10.35 -2.82
C ILE A 47 1.30 10.94 -1.44
N ASP A 48 1.31 12.26 -1.30
CA ASP A 48 1.56 12.94 -0.01
C ASP A 48 0.50 12.56 1.04
N ALA A 49 -0.78 12.56 0.67
CA ALA A 49 -1.86 12.15 1.55
C ALA A 49 -1.72 10.69 2.01
N LEU A 50 -1.22 9.80 1.14
CA LEU A 50 -1.01 8.40 1.50
C LEU A 50 0.23 8.20 2.38
N ALA A 51 1.31 8.95 2.14
CA ALA A 51 2.49 8.95 3.01
C ALA A 51 2.13 9.40 4.43
N ILE A 52 1.32 10.46 4.54
CA ILE A 52 0.76 10.93 5.82
C ILE A 52 -0.15 9.87 6.43
N GLY A 53 -1.03 9.24 5.65
CA GLY A 53 -1.89 8.16 6.10
C GLY A 53 -1.12 6.97 6.67
N ILE A 54 -0.03 6.56 6.01
CA ILE A 54 0.84 5.47 6.49
C ILE A 54 1.53 5.88 7.79
N LEU A 55 2.11 7.08 7.87
CA LEU A 55 2.74 7.59 9.08
C LEU A 55 1.75 7.63 10.26
N LEU A 56 0.51 8.07 10.04
CA LEU A 56 -0.53 8.08 11.05
C LEU A 56 -0.91 6.67 11.51
N VAL A 57 -1.07 5.73 10.57
CA VAL A 57 -1.37 4.33 10.91
C VAL A 57 -0.22 3.70 11.69
N THR A 58 1.03 3.94 11.30
CA THR A 58 2.20 3.48 12.05
C THR A 58 2.24 4.06 13.46
N PHE A 59 1.94 5.34 13.63
CA PHE A 59 1.88 5.99 14.94
C PHE A 59 0.78 5.43 15.86
N ILE A 60 -0.35 4.99 15.31
CA ILE A 60 -1.45 4.42 16.10
C ILE A 60 -1.16 2.97 16.52
N ILE A 61 -0.38 2.25 15.71
CA ILE A 61 -0.07 0.83 15.93
C ILE A 61 1.14 0.65 16.86
N VAL A 62 2.07 1.61 16.90
CA VAL A 62 3.28 1.62 17.75
C VAL A 62 2.99 2.28 19.10
#